data_AF-A0A2Z4W9Q8-F1
#
_entry.id   AF-A0A2Z4W9Q8-F1
#
_cell.length_a   1.000
_cell.length_b   1.000
_cell.length_c   1.000
_cell.angle_alpha   90.00
_cell.angle_beta   90.00
_cell.angle_gamma   90.00
#
_symmetry.space_group_name_H-M   'P 1'
#
loop_
_entity.id
_entity.type
_entity.pdbx_description
1 polymer ?
#
loop_
_entity_poly.entity_id
_entity_poly.type
_entity_poly.pdbx_seq_one_letter_code
_entity_poly.pdbx_strand_id
1 'polypeptide(L)' 'MENWRTRLNDLLEGKTQLFEENYKIKYPCKYWSNGKKTKAQICFETGEIFVNGQVVRKANI' A
#
# COMPACT_ATOMS: atom_id res chain seq x y z
N MET A 1 13.31 -23.11 -24.48
CA MET A 1 12.77 -21.77 -24.80
C MET A 1 11.30 -21.73 -24.42
N GLU A 2 10.98 -21.54 -23.14
CA GLU A 2 9.56 -21.54 -22.69
C GLU A 2 9.30 -20.80 -21.37
N ASN A 3 10.34 -20.32 -20.69
CA ASN A 3 10.23 -19.71 -19.36
C ASN A 3 9.36 -18.44 -19.36
N TRP A 4 9.37 -17.68 -20.46
CA TRP A 4 8.52 -16.49 -20.60
C TRP A 4 7.02 -16.84 -20.69
N ARG A 5 6.68 -18.01 -21.24
CA ARG A 5 5.29 -18.49 -21.39
C ARG A 5 4.72 -18.95 -20.05
N THR A 6 5.54 -19.64 -19.25
CA THR A 6 5.19 -20.03 -17.87
C THR A 6 4.94 -18.80 -17.00
N ARG A 7 5.86 -17.82 -17.01
CA ARG A 7 5.69 -16.56 -16.28
C ARG A 7 4.44 -15.78 -16.68
N LEU A 8 4.09 -15.79 -17.97
CA LEU A 8 2.87 -15.17 -18.47
C LEU A 8 1.61 -15.90 -17.97
N ASN A 9 1.60 -17.23 -18.00
CA ASN A 9 0.49 -18.01 -17.46
C ASN A 9 0.35 -17.83 -15.94
N ASP A 10 1.45 -17.84 -15.18
CA ASP A 10 1.43 -17.55 -13.75
C ASP A 10 0.89 -16.15 -13.44
N LEU A 11 1.18 -15.15 -14.29
CA LEU A 11 0.61 -13.81 -14.18
C LEU A 11 -0.91 -13.81 -14.45
N LEU A 12 -1.33 -14.43 -15.55
CA LEU A 12 -2.74 -14.48 -15.96
C LEU A 12 -3.61 -15.33 -15.03
N GLU A 13 -3.03 -16.36 -14.42
CA GLU A 13 -3.68 -17.19 -13.39
C GLU A 13 -3.63 -16.55 -11.99
N GLY A 14 -3.03 -15.36 -11.83
CA GLY A 14 -2.92 -14.66 -10.55
C GLY A 14 -1.97 -15.31 -9.54
N LYS A 15 -1.14 -16.27 -9.96
CA LYS A 15 -0.09 -16.92 -9.14
C LYS A 15 1.10 -16.00 -8.92
N THR A 16 1.31 -15.03 -9.81
CA THR A 16 2.30 -13.97 -9.66
C THR A 16 1.59 -12.64 -9.41
N GLN A 17 1.71 -12.12 -8.18
CA GLN A 17 1.31 -10.74 -7.89
C GLN A 17 2.32 -9.78 -8.50
N LEU A 18 1.83 -8.85 -9.32
CA LEU A 18 2.67 -7.73 -9.75
C LEU A 18 2.87 -6.81 -8.54
N PHE A 19 4.11 -6.33 -8.36
CA PHE A 19 4.48 -5.41 -7.27
C PHE A 19 3.57 -4.16 -7.20
N GLU A 20 2.94 -3.82 -8.32
CA GLU A 20 2.02 -2.68 -8.45
C GLU A 20 0.61 -2.95 -7.90
N GLU A 21 0.14 -4.20 -7.75
CA GLU A 21 -1.22 -4.49 -7.24
C GLU A 21 -1.44 -4.00 -5.80
N ASN A 22 -0.38 -3.91 -5.01
CA ASN A 22 -0.45 -3.40 -3.63
C ASN A 22 0.18 -2.01 -3.48
N TYR A 23 0.50 -1.32 -4.58
CA TYR A 23 1.10 0.00 -4.51
C TYR A 23 0.06 1.03 -4.05
N LYS A 24 0.10 1.35 -2.77
CA LYS A 24 -0.72 2.42 -2.18
C LYS A 24 -0.03 3.75 -2.41
N ILE A 25 -0.68 4.67 -3.14
CA ILE A 25 -0.20 6.04 -3.28
C ILE A 25 -0.31 6.71 -1.90
N LYS A 26 0.84 7.17 -1.37
CA LYS A 26 0.97 7.70 -0.01
C LYS A 26 1.33 9.18 -0.06
N TYR A 27 0.53 10.02 0.58
CA TYR A 27 0.75 11.46 0.66
C TYR A 27 1.24 11.86 2.05
N PRO A 28 2.28 12.71 2.17
CA PRO A 28 2.77 13.16 3.46
C PRO A 28 1.70 13.98 4.20
N CYS A 29 1.48 13.67 5.47
CA CYS A 29 0.55 14.38 6.33
C CYS A 29 1.10 14.50 7.76
N LYS A 30 0.40 15.27 8.61
CA LYS A 30 0.68 15.35 10.04
C LYS A 30 -0.44 14.64 10.78
N TYR A 31 -0.11 13.57 11.49
CA TYR A 31 -1.07 12.85 12.31
C TYR A 31 -1.00 13.38 13.75
N TRP A 32 -2.16 13.76 14.29
CA TRP A 32 -2.28 14.16 15.70
C TRP A 32 -2.72 12.95 16.51
N SER A 33 -1.87 12.50 17.43
CA SER A 33 -2.16 11.39 18.33
C SER A 33 -1.67 11.70 19.73
N ASN A 34 -2.50 11.44 20.73
CA ASN A 34 -2.17 11.61 22.15
C ASN A 34 -1.50 12.97 22.49
N GLY A 35 -2.02 14.05 21.92
CA GLY A 35 -1.50 15.42 22.14
C GLY A 35 -0.21 15.77 21.39
N LYS A 36 0.33 14.87 20.55
CA LYS A 36 1.55 15.10 19.77
C LYS A 36 1.28 15.05 18.26
N LYS A 37 2.01 15.88 17.50
CA LYS A 37 2.06 15.84 16.02
C LYS A 37 3.22 14.95 15.58
N THR A 38 2.92 13.96 14.75
CA THR A 38 3.92 13.09 14.15
C THR A 38 3.83 13.16 12.63
N LYS A 39 4.98 13.05 11.94
CA LYS A 39 5.00 12.92 10.48
C LYS A 39 4.39 11.57 10.10
N ALA A 40 3.43 11.60 9.19
CA ALA A 40 2.70 10.43 8.74
C ALA A 40 2.54 10.49 7.22
N GLN A 41 1.99 9.43 6.66
CA GLN A 41 1.51 9.40 5.29
C GLN A 41 0.08 8.87 5.28
N ILE A 42 -0.77 9.35 4.39
CA ILE A 42 -2.13 8.84 4.22
C ILE A 42 -2.30 8.28 2.81
N CYS A 43 -2.97 7.14 2.72
CA CYS A 43 -3.53 6.65 1.47
C CYS A 43 -5.01 7.04 1.43
N PHE A 44 -5.38 7.93 0.51
CA PHE A 44 -6.76 8.42 0.41
C PHE A 44 -7.71 7.37 -0.17
N GLU A 45 -7.22 6.43 -0.98
CA GLU A 45 -8.04 5.35 -1.55
C GLU A 45 -8.53 4.37 -0.48
N THR A 46 -7.66 4.03 0.48
CA THR A 46 -7.97 3.05 1.53
C THR A 46 -8.30 3.67 2.88
N GLY A 47 -8.07 4.98 3.05
CA GLY A 47 -8.18 5.69 4.32
C GLY A 47 -7.09 5.32 5.34
N GLU A 48 -6.04 4.61 4.95
CA GLU A 48 -4.98 4.16 5.85
C GLU A 48 -3.97 5.27 6.15
N ILE A 49 -3.68 5.48 7.43
CA ILE A 49 -2.64 6.39 7.91
C ILE A 49 -1.43 5.55 8.32
N PHE A 50 -0.29 5.87 7.72
CA PHE A 50 1.01 5.25 7.94
C PHE A 50 1.89 6.16 8.79
N VAL A 51 2.47 5.65 9.87
CA VAL A 51 3.53 6.33 10.64
C VAL A 51 4.73 5.40 10.65
N ASN A 52 5.90 5.91 10.23
CA ASN A 52 7.11 5.09 10.05
C ASN A 52 6.86 3.80 9.21
N GLY A 53 5.99 3.89 8.20
CA GLY A 53 5.65 2.76 7.33
C GLY A 53 4.61 1.78 7.89
N GLN A 54 4.21 1.91 9.17
CA GLN A 54 3.19 1.05 9.79
C GLN A 54 1.81 1.70 9.75
N VAL A 55 0.78 0.92 9.46
CA VAL A 55 -0.61 1.38 9.50
C VAL A 55 -1.01 1.58 10.96
N VAL A 56 -1.20 2.82 11.38
CA VAL A 56 -1.61 3.16 12.76
C VAL A 56 -3.11 3.35 12.89
N ARG A 57 -3.79 3.65 11.79
CA ARG A 57 -5.23 3.88 11.78
C ARG A 57 -5.79 3.71 10.38
N LYS A 58 -7.01 3.21 10.28
CA LYS A 58 -7.84 3.29 9.09
C LYS A 58 -8.98 4.26 9.37
N ALA A 59 -9.09 5.31 8.59
CA ALA A 59 -10.30 6.12 8.56
C ALA A 59 -11.40 5.27 7.92
N ASN A 60 -12.53 5.09 8.60
CA ASN A 60 -13.75 4.68 7.90
C ASN A 60 -14.16 5.86 7.03
N ILE A 61 -14.10 5.65 5.71
CA ILE A 61 -14.70 6.53 4.71
C ILE A 61 -16.18 6.19 4.60
#